data_AF-A0A939FHQ6-F1
#
_entry.id   AF-A0A939FHQ6-F1
#
_cell.length_a   1.000
_cell.length_b   1.000
_cell.length_c   1.000
_cell.angle_alpha   90.00
_cell.angle_beta   90.00
_cell.angle_gamma   90.00
#
_symmetry.space_group_name_H-M   'P 1'
#
loop_
_entity.id
_entity.type
_entity.pdbx_description
1 polymer ?
#
loop_
_entity_poly.entity_id
_entity_poly.type
_entity_poly.pdbx_seq_one_letter_code
_entity_poly.pdbx_strand_id
1 'polypeptide(L)' 'LPDPDNIEVFRAYESFYRLLVRATDPDPARRFSSASEMAEQLMGVLREVVSLQTGRPRPALSTLFGAEMRVTDTE' A
#
# COMPACT_ATOMS: atom_id res chain seq x y z
N LEU A 1 16.43 -4.21 3.04
CA LEU A 1 16.08 -2.77 2.97
C LEU A 1 16.61 -2.09 4.23
N PRO A 2 16.96 -0.80 4.19
CA PRO A 2 17.32 -0.06 5.40
C PRO A 2 16.12 0.04 6.34
N ASP A 3 16.40 0.21 7.62
CA ASP A 3 15.38 0.41 8.65
C ASP A 3 14.49 1.62 8.30
N PRO A 4 13.15 1.49 8.32
CA PRO A 4 12.25 2.59 8.02
C PRO A 4 12.46 3.80 8.92
N ASP A 5 12.91 3.63 10.17
CA ASP A 5 13.20 4.74 11.07
C ASP A 5 14.42 5.57 10.64
N ASN A 6 15.22 5.10 9.69
CA ASN A 6 16.35 5.86 9.15
C ASN A 6 15.99 6.65 7.89
N ILE A 7 14.81 6.42 7.30
CA ILE A 7 14.40 7.05 6.04
C ILE A 7 13.02 7.70 6.19
N GLU A 8 12.97 9.02 6.11
CA GLU A 8 11.75 9.81 6.25
C GLU A 8 10.60 9.33 5.35
N VAL A 9 10.90 9.02 4.08
CA VAL A 9 9.92 8.51 3.11
C VAL A 9 9.28 7.20 3.57
N PHE A 10 10.02 6.33 4.25
CA PHE A 10 9.50 5.03 4.72
C PHE A 10 8.61 5.18 5.95
N ARG A 11 8.93 6.13 6.84
CA ARG A 11 8.02 6.51 7.94
C ARG A 11 6.76 7.21 7.44
N ALA A 12 6.90 8.10 6.46
CA ALA A 12 5.78 8.86 5.92
C ALA A 12 4.79 7.98 5.15
N TYR A 13 5.29 6.93 4.47
CA TYR A 13 4.51 6.07 3.60
C TYR A 13 4.72 4.59 3.95
N GLU A 14 4.08 4.14 5.03
CA GLU A 14 4.22 2.77 5.54
C GLU A 14 3.83 1.71 4.49
N SER A 15 2.76 1.94 3.74
CA SER A 15 2.31 1.01 2.70
C SER A 15 3.32 0.87 1.56
N PHE A 16 4.03 1.95 1.22
CA PHE A 16 5.14 1.90 0.26
C PHE A 16 6.32 1.09 0.80
N TYR A 17 6.70 1.29 2.06
CA TYR A 17 7.74 0.47 2.69
C TYR A 17 7.36 -1.02 2.69
N ARG A 18 6.14 -1.37 3.10
CA ARG A 18 5.64 -2.75 3.10
C ARG A 18 5.64 -3.37 1.70
N LEU A 19 5.30 -2.59 0.66
CA LEU A 19 5.38 -3.04 -0.72
C LEU A 19 6.82 -3.38 -1.13
N LEU A 20 7.79 -2.52 -0.77
CA LEU A 20 9.20 -2.77 -1.05
C LEU A 20 9.71 -4.02 -0.32
N VAL A 21 9.34 -4.21 0.96
CA VAL A 21 9.70 -5.41 1.73
C VAL A 21 9.19 -6.66 1.03
N ARG A 22 7.90 -6.70 0.64
CA ARG A 22 7.33 -7.86 -0.08
C ARG A 22 8.00 -8.06 -1.44
N ALA A 23 8.21 -7.00 -2.23
CA ALA A 23 8.83 -7.10 -3.55
C ALA A 23 10.28 -7.62 -3.51
N THR A 24 11.00 -7.32 -2.42
CA THR A 24 12.43 -7.61 -2.27
C THR A 24 12.73 -8.70 -1.24
N ASP A 25 11.73 -9.46 -0.81
CA ASP A 25 11.90 -10.52 0.19
C ASP A 25 12.99 -11.52 -0.26
N PRO A 26 13.94 -11.90 0.61
CA PRO A 26 14.97 -12.88 0.25
C PRO A 26 14.38 -14.22 -0.20
N ASP A 27 13.23 -14.61 0.33
CA ASP A 27 12.47 -15.78 -0.08
C ASP A 27 11.56 -15.44 -1.28
N PRO A 28 11.82 -15.97 -2.49
CA PRO A 28 11.00 -15.70 -3.67
C PRO A 28 9.53 -16.08 -3.49
N ALA A 29 9.22 -17.08 -2.64
CA ALA A 29 7.85 -17.51 -2.40
C ALA A 29 7.01 -16.50 -1.60
N ARG A 30 7.66 -15.54 -0.93
CA ARG A 30 7.01 -14.46 -0.18
C ARG A 30 6.79 -13.19 -0.98
N ARG A 31 7.37 -13.11 -2.19
CA ARG A 31 7.20 -11.98 -3.11
C ARG A 31 5.83 -12.00 -3.75
N PHE A 32 5.52 -10.95 -4.52
CA PHE A 32 4.38 -10.95 -5.42
C PHE A 32 4.52 -12.10 -6.43
N SER A 33 3.42 -12.82 -6.67
CA SER A 33 3.41 -13.96 -7.59
C SER A 33 3.61 -13.55 -9.05
N SER A 34 3.33 -12.28 -9.37
CA SER A 34 3.53 -11.71 -10.70
C SER A 34 3.77 -10.20 -10.66
N ALA A 35 4.31 -9.67 -11.76
CA ALA A 35 4.43 -8.23 -11.97
C ALA A 35 3.05 -7.54 -12.02
N SER A 36 2.03 -8.22 -12.54
CA SER A 36 0.66 -7.70 -12.58
C SER A 36 0.07 -7.55 -11.17
N GLU A 37 0.23 -8.56 -10.32
CA GLU A 37 -0.18 -8.48 -8.90
C GLU A 37 0.55 -7.32 -8.20
N MET A 38 1.86 -7.18 -8.42
CA MET A 38 2.63 -6.08 -7.86
C MET A 38 2.12 -4.71 -8.35
N ALA A 39 1.80 -4.59 -9.64
CA ALA A 39 1.31 -3.34 -10.23
C ALA A 39 -0.04 -2.94 -9.62
N GLU A 40 -0.96 -3.89 -9.40
CA GLU A 40 -2.25 -3.61 -8.75
C GLU A 40 -2.07 -3.04 -7.34
N GLN A 41 -1.19 -3.64 -6.54
CA GLN A 41 -0.88 -3.17 -5.19
C GLN A 41 -0.17 -1.82 -5.21
N LEU A 42 0.77 -1.62 -6.13
CA LEU A 42 1.49 -0.35 -6.29
C LEU A 42 0.55 0.80 -6.67
N MET A 43 -0.47 0.54 -7.48
CA MET A 43 -1.49 1.54 -7.78
C MET A 43 -2.31 1.93 -6.54
N GLY A 44 -2.54 0.99 -5.61
CA GLY A 44 -3.14 1.27 -4.31
C GLY A 44 -2.27 2.20 -3.47
N VAL A 45 -0.98 1.86 -3.33
CA VAL A 45 0.01 2.68 -2.61
C VAL A 45 0.12 4.08 -3.21
N LEU A 46 0.16 4.21 -4.54
CA LEU A 46 0.23 5.51 -5.20
C LEU A 46 -0.99 6.39 -4.87
N ARG A 47 -2.20 5.81 -4.85
CA ARG A 47 -3.41 6.53 -4.48
C ARG A 47 -3.35 7.04 -3.03
N GLU A 48 -2.85 6.23 -2.11
CA GLU A 48 -2.65 6.61 -0.71
C GLU A 48 -1.65 7.77 -0.59
N VAL A 49 -0.47 7.64 -1.18
CA VAL A 49 0.58 8.69 -1.16
C VAL A 49 0.08 10.00 -1.74
N VAL A 50 -0.57 9.97 -2.91
CA VAL A 50 -1.13 11.17 -3.54
C VAL A 50 -2.26 11.76 -2.70
N SER A 51 -3.10 10.93 -2.08
CA SER A 51 -4.16 11.39 -1.18
C SER A 51 -3.59 12.14 0.02
N LEU A 52 -2.54 11.59 0.65
CA LEU A 52 -1.83 12.24 1.77
C LEU A 52 -1.19 13.56 1.35
N GLN A 53 -0.48 13.59 0.21
CA GLN A 53 0.21 14.79 -0.26
C GLN A 53 -0.75 15.91 -0.68
N THR A 54 -1.91 15.56 -1.26
CA THR A 54 -2.84 16.55 -1.81
C THR A 54 -4.01 16.88 -0.88
N GLY A 55 -4.19 16.14 0.21
CA GLY A 55 -5.36 16.23 1.08
C GLY A 55 -6.67 15.86 0.39
N ARG A 56 -6.62 15.22 -0.79
CA ARG A 56 -7.79 14.87 -1.61
C ARG A 56 -7.92 13.35 -1.76
N PRO A 57 -9.05 12.76 -1.36
CA PRO A 57 -9.28 11.32 -1.51
C PRO A 57 -9.10 10.84 -2.96
N ARG A 58 -8.49 9.67 -3.12
CA ARG A 58 -8.33 8.97 -4.42
C ARG A 58 -9.03 7.61 -4.38
N PRO A 59 -10.38 7.57 -4.42
CA PRO A 59 -11.12 6.32 -4.30
C PRO A 59 -10.91 5.42 -5.51
N ALA A 60 -10.86 4.12 -5.26
CA ALA A 60 -10.92 3.07 -6.27
C ALA A 60 -11.61 1.85 -5.65
N LEU A 61 -12.36 1.11 -6.48
CA LEU A 61 -12.89 -0.18 -6.05
C LEU A 61 -11.73 -1.16 -5.87
N SER A 62 -11.72 -1.86 -4.74
CA SER A 62 -10.78 -2.96 -4.53
C SER A 62 -11.21 -4.16 -5.36
N THR A 63 -10.24 -4.84 -5.98
CA THR A 63 -10.43 -6.15 -6.60
C THR A 63 -10.42 -7.29 -5.58
N LEU A 64 -9.96 -7.02 -4.35
CA LEU A 64 -9.82 -7.99 -3.27
C LEU A 64 -10.91 -7.89 -2.21
N PHE A 65 -11.46 -6.69 -2.02
CA PHE A 65 -12.42 -6.39 -0.95
C PHE A 65 -13.69 -5.78 -1.54
N GLY A 66 -14.85 -6.25 -1.06
CA GLY A 66 -16.13 -5.62 -1.35
C GLY A 66 -16.25 -4.24 -0.70
N ALA A 67 -17.30 -3.50 -1.08
CA ALA A 67 -17.65 -2.27 -0.39
C ALA A 67 -17.95 -2.54 1.08
N GLU A 68 -17.63 -1.59 1.95
CA GLU A 68 -17.93 -1.66 3.37
C GLU A 68 -19.44 -1.80 3.59
N MET A 69 -19.86 -2.89 4.22
CA MET A 69 -21.29 -3.23 4.34
C MET A 69 -21.98 -2.54 5.50
N ARG A 70 -21.22 -2.10 6.51
CA ARG A 70 -21.70 -1.38 7.70
C ARG A 70 -20.58 -0.48 8.21
N VAL A 71 -20.91 0.77 8.52
CA VAL A 71 -20.02 1.64 9.30
C VAL A 71 -20.26 1.32 10.77
N THR A 72 -19.26 0.78 11.46
CA THR A 72 -19.29 0.61 12.91
C THR A 72 -18.93 1.96 13.54
N ASP A 73 -19.94 2.58 14.15
CA ASP A 73 -19.95 3.78 14.99
C ASP A 73 -19.64 5.13 14.32
N THR A 74 -20.58 6.04 14.50
CA THR A 74 -20.47 7.49 14.27
C THR A 74 -20.85 8.16 15.59
N GLU A 75 -20.03 7.97 16.62
CA GLU A 75 -20.10 8.77 17.86
C GLU A 75 -19.11 9.93 17.79
#